data_AF-A0A5N3WTN9-F1
#
_entry.id   AF-A0A5N3WTN9-F1
#
_cell.length_a   1.000
_cell.length_b   1.000
_cell.length_c   1.000
_cell.angle_alpha   90.00
_cell.angle_beta   90.00
_cell.angle_gamma   90.00
#
_symmetry.space_group_name_H-M   'P 1'
#
loop_
_entity.id
_entity.type
_entity.pdbx_description
1 polymer ?
#
loop_
_entity_poly.entity_id
_entity_poly.type
_entity_poly.pdbx_seq_one_letter_code
_entity_poly.pdbx_strand_id
1 'polypeptide(L)'
;MVKDGDPSWKPTFIVKPDSGCQGDGIYLIKDPNDIRLSGTLQSRPAVVQEYICKPLLIDKLKFDIRLYVLLKSLEPLEIYIAKDGLSRFCTEPYQEPSPKNLHHIFMHLTNYSLNIHSGNFIHSDSTSTGSKRTFSSILYRLSSKGVDIKKVWSDIISLVIKTVIALTPELKVFYQSDIPAGRPGPTCFQILGFDILLMKNLKPILLEVNANPSMRIEHEQELSPGVFENVPSLVDEEVKVAVIRDTLRLMDPLKKKRESHQSLSKSGKSFLKTHSPPVTDSPLPPHCPHGASLLDGVCLVEFSSRAFFAVQGTDPRPLGLAENAHLWFTWADPARCGLHRRGLPSGGGSGLQNPSRGQLTAAA
;
A
#
# COMPACT_ATOMS: atom_id res chain seq x y z
N MET A 1 -16.52 3.86 32.10
CA MET A 1 -17.00 2.50 32.41
C MET A 1 -18.36 2.33 31.75
N VAL A 2 -18.41 1.69 30.59
CA VAL A 2 -19.68 1.34 29.94
C VAL A 2 -20.20 0.11 30.68
N LYS A 3 -21.45 0.18 31.15
CA LYS A 3 -22.12 -0.88 31.91
C LYS A 3 -22.28 -2.14 31.06
N ASP A 4 -21.92 -3.29 31.61
CA ASP A 4 -22.32 -4.62 31.13
C ASP A 4 -23.86 -4.68 31.06
N GLY A 5 -24.44 -4.66 29.86
CA GLY A 5 -25.91 -4.78 29.75
C GLY A 5 -26.59 -4.28 28.47
N ASP A 6 -25.89 -3.86 27.42
CA ASP A 6 -26.51 -3.67 26.10
C ASP A 6 -26.18 -4.87 25.18
N PRO A 7 -27.11 -5.80 24.94
CA PRO A 7 -26.87 -6.98 24.10
C PRO A 7 -26.93 -6.68 22.59
N SER A 8 -27.07 -5.42 22.16
CA SER A 8 -27.34 -5.07 20.77
C SER A 8 -26.11 -4.94 19.86
N TRP A 9 -24.89 -4.86 20.41
CA TRP A 9 -23.67 -4.75 19.60
C TRP A 9 -22.84 -6.02 19.63
N LYS A 10 -23.16 -6.94 18.71
CA LYS A 10 -22.24 -8.02 18.33
C LYS A 10 -21.40 -7.54 17.15
N PRO A 11 -20.10 -7.24 17.33
CA PRO A 11 -19.22 -6.88 16.22
C PRO A 11 -19.22 -8.01 15.17
N THR A 12 -19.13 -7.63 13.91
CA THR A 12 -18.85 -8.59 12.82
C THR A 12 -17.33 -8.65 12.67
N PHE A 13 -16.79 -9.84 12.45
CA PHE A 13 -15.37 -10.03 12.22
C PHE A 13 -15.13 -10.55 10.81
N ILE A 14 -13.96 -10.23 10.27
CA ILE A 14 -13.41 -10.81 9.05
C ILE A 14 -12.23 -11.71 9.44
N VAL A 15 -12.27 -12.95 8.97
CA VAL A 15 -11.20 -13.93 9.17
C VAL A 15 -10.37 -13.99 7.91
N LYS A 16 -9.06 -13.79 8.05
CA LYS A 16 -8.07 -13.81 6.95
C LYS A 16 -7.03 -14.90 7.22
N PRO A 17 -7.11 -16.06 6.55
CA PRO A 17 -6.11 -17.13 6.70
C PRO A 17 -4.74 -16.73 6.10
N ASP A 18 -3.65 -17.14 6.75
CA ASP A 18 -2.27 -16.80 6.36
C ASP A 18 -1.80 -17.46 5.03
N SER A 19 -2.46 -18.53 4.60
CA SER A 19 -2.16 -19.21 3.33
C SER A 19 -2.92 -18.64 2.11
N GLY A 20 -3.74 -17.60 2.31
CA GLY A 20 -4.54 -17.00 1.23
C GLY A 20 -3.77 -15.90 0.51
N CYS A 21 -3.67 -15.98 -0.81
CA CYS A 21 -3.50 -14.79 -1.65
C CYS A 21 -4.86 -14.46 -2.28
N GLN A 22 -5.03 -13.24 -2.82
CA GLN A 22 -6.18 -12.95 -3.70
C GLN A 22 -7.58 -13.04 -3.05
N GLY A 23 -7.65 -13.08 -1.72
CA GLY A 23 -8.92 -13.17 -0.98
C GLY A 23 -9.43 -14.60 -0.75
N ASP A 24 -8.64 -15.62 -1.12
CA ASP A 24 -9.01 -17.02 -0.91
C ASP A 24 -9.12 -17.34 0.59
N GLY A 25 -10.19 -18.04 0.96
CA GLY A 25 -10.49 -18.42 2.34
C GLY A 25 -10.91 -17.27 3.26
N ILE A 26 -11.11 -16.04 2.77
CA ILE A 26 -11.62 -14.92 3.59
C ILE A 26 -13.13 -15.06 3.79
N TYR A 27 -13.60 -14.96 5.03
CA TYR A 27 -15.03 -15.00 5.36
C TYR A 27 -15.37 -14.10 6.55
N LEU A 28 -16.66 -13.80 6.69
CA LEU A 28 -17.19 -13.02 7.81
C LEU A 28 -17.85 -13.92 8.85
N ILE A 29 -17.72 -13.55 10.12
CA ILE A 29 -18.38 -14.20 11.26
C ILE A 29 -19.01 -13.17 12.18
N LYS A 30 -20.05 -13.57 12.92
CA LYS A 30 -20.62 -12.79 14.04
C LYS A 30 -20.45 -13.48 15.38
N ASP A 31 -20.31 -14.81 15.38
CA ASP A 31 -19.95 -15.57 16.56
C ASP A 31 -18.49 -16.03 16.43
N PRO A 32 -17.61 -15.74 17.39
CA PRO A 32 -16.25 -16.29 17.42
C PRO A 32 -16.22 -17.83 17.37
N ASN A 33 -17.28 -18.51 17.79
CA ASN A 33 -17.40 -19.97 17.66
C ASN A 33 -17.60 -20.44 16.20
N ASP A 34 -17.98 -19.53 15.29
CA ASP A 34 -18.10 -19.83 13.85
C ASP A 34 -16.75 -19.83 13.13
N ILE A 35 -15.62 -19.67 13.86
CA ILE A 35 -14.29 -19.82 13.27
C ILE A 35 -14.16 -21.25 12.74
N ARG A 36 -14.21 -21.36 11.41
CA ARG A 36 -14.13 -22.63 10.69
C ARG A 36 -12.72 -23.18 10.79
N LEU A 37 -12.50 -24.08 11.75
CA LEU A 37 -11.33 -24.96 11.81
C LEU A 37 -11.53 -26.13 10.83
N SER A 38 -11.65 -25.83 9.54
CA SER A 38 -11.95 -26.84 8.52
C SER A 38 -10.81 -27.87 8.37
N GLY A 39 -11.00 -29.07 8.94
CA GLY A 39 -10.63 -30.39 8.40
C GLY A 39 -9.16 -30.70 8.04
N THR A 40 -8.55 -31.64 8.77
CA THR A 40 -7.26 -32.34 8.50
C THR A 40 -5.98 -31.51 8.31
N LEU A 41 -6.07 -30.18 8.28
CA LEU A 41 -4.95 -29.25 8.40
C LEU A 41 -5.10 -28.51 9.72
N GLN A 42 -4.53 -29.07 10.79
CA GLN A 42 -4.42 -28.39 12.08
C GLN A 42 -3.85 -26.98 11.90
N SER A 43 -4.48 -25.99 12.53
CA SER A 43 -3.89 -24.72 12.96
C SER A 43 -3.08 -23.93 11.90
N ARG A 44 -3.69 -23.55 10.77
CA ARG A 44 -3.11 -22.48 9.96
C ARG A 44 -3.32 -21.14 10.68
N PRO A 45 -2.27 -20.29 10.83
CA PRO A 45 -2.44 -18.96 11.39
C PRO A 45 -3.51 -18.18 10.62
N ALA A 46 -4.28 -17.36 11.32
CA ALA A 46 -5.26 -16.48 10.73
C ALA A 46 -5.35 -15.19 11.54
N VAL A 47 -5.61 -14.08 10.86
CA VAL A 47 -5.93 -12.81 11.51
C VAL A 47 -7.44 -12.69 11.57
N VAL A 48 -7.97 -12.56 12.79
CA VAL A 48 -9.36 -12.18 13.03
C VAL A 48 -9.37 -10.68 13.31
N GLN A 49 -10.05 -9.92 12.45
CA GLN A 49 -10.11 -8.47 12.51
C GLN A 49 -11.56 -8.02 12.61
N GLU A 50 -11.84 -6.98 13.38
CA GLU A 50 -13.17 -6.35 13.38
C GLU A 50 -13.49 -5.83 11.96
N TYR A 51 -14.65 -6.21 11.44
CA TYR A 51 -15.08 -5.81 10.11
C TYR A 51 -15.62 -4.38 10.12
N ILE A 52 -15.17 -3.58 9.15
CA ILE A 52 -15.59 -2.20 9.00
C ILE A 52 -16.99 -2.17 8.34
N CYS A 53 -18.04 -2.05 9.16
CA CYS A 53 -19.44 -2.09 8.72
C CYS A 53 -19.95 -0.82 8.02
N LYS A 54 -19.24 0.31 8.14
CA LYS A 54 -19.69 1.60 7.59
C LYS A 54 -18.63 2.20 6.64
N PRO A 55 -18.30 1.51 5.53
CA PRO A 55 -17.39 2.06 4.53
C PRO A 55 -18.04 3.25 3.79
N LEU A 56 -17.20 4.10 3.20
CA LEU A 56 -17.64 5.02 2.17
C LEU A 56 -18.11 4.21 0.96
N LEU A 57 -19.22 4.61 0.36
CA LEU A 57 -19.78 3.96 -0.82
C LEU A 57 -19.81 4.94 -1.99
N ILE A 58 -19.51 4.44 -3.19
CA ILE A 58 -19.73 5.14 -4.45
C ILE A 58 -20.66 4.25 -5.29
N ASP A 59 -21.74 4.81 -5.81
CA ASP A 59 -22.77 4.05 -6.54
C ASP A 59 -23.34 2.87 -5.75
N LYS A 60 -23.44 3.02 -4.42
CA LYS A 60 -23.83 1.98 -3.44
C LYS A 60 -22.86 0.80 -3.33
N LEU A 61 -21.71 0.84 -4.01
CA LEU A 61 -20.70 -0.21 -3.98
C LEU A 61 -19.61 0.12 -2.95
N LYS A 62 -19.18 -0.90 -2.22
CA LYS A 62 -17.98 -0.86 -1.38
C LYS A 62 -16.74 -0.86 -2.29
N PHE A 63 -15.71 -0.12 -1.91
CA PHE A 63 -14.43 -0.14 -2.61
C PHE A 63 -13.29 0.03 -1.64
N ASP A 64 -12.10 -0.40 -2.04
CA ASP A 64 -10.85 -0.07 -1.38
C ASP A 64 -9.91 0.66 -2.35
N ILE A 65 -8.88 1.29 -1.80
CA ILE A 65 -7.88 2.06 -2.52
C ILE A 65 -6.55 1.32 -2.45
N ARG A 66 -6.02 0.92 -3.60
CA ARG A 66 -4.62 0.52 -3.79
C ARG A 66 -3.79 1.77 -4.08
N LEU A 67 -3.03 2.21 -3.09
CA LEU A 67 -2.08 3.33 -3.22
C LEU A 67 -0.65 2.80 -3.33
N TYR A 68 0.14 3.37 -4.24
CA TYR A 68 1.54 2.97 -4.42
C TYR A 68 2.48 3.88 -3.62
N VAL A 69 3.41 3.28 -2.89
CA VAL A 69 4.38 3.99 -2.05
C VAL A 69 5.77 3.48 -2.37
N LEU A 70 6.69 4.36 -2.76
CA LEU A 70 8.09 4.04 -2.95
C LEU A 70 8.85 4.32 -1.66
N LEU A 71 9.40 3.28 -1.05
CA LEU A 71 10.42 3.37 -0.01
C LEU A 71 11.79 3.39 -0.70
N LYS A 72 12.39 4.58 -0.82
CA LYS A 72 13.63 4.80 -1.57
C LYS A 72 14.88 4.55 -0.72
N SER A 73 14.82 4.87 0.56
CA SER A 73 15.94 4.76 1.49
C SER A 73 15.43 4.62 2.91
N LEU A 74 16.16 3.86 3.74
CA LEU A 74 15.93 3.75 5.19
C LEU A 74 16.82 4.72 5.99
N GLU A 75 17.93 5.18 5.42
CA GLU A 75 18.90 6.06 6.06
C GLU A 75 19.56 7.04 5.07
N PRO A 76 19.14 8.33 5.02
CA PRO A 76 17.95 8.86 5.72
C PRO A 76 16.67 8.20 5.19
N LEU A 77 15.61 8.18 6.00
CA LEU A 77 14.31 7.64 5.59
C LEU A 77 13.71 8.53 4.48
N GLU A 78 13.52 7.95 3.29
CA GLU A 78 12.93 8.64 2.14
C GLU A 78 11.72 7.86 1.61
N ILE A 79 10.56 8.49 1.66
CA ILE A 79 9.27 7.90 1.24
C ILE A 79 8.64 8.79 0.18
N TYR A 80 8.14 8.18 -0.89
CA TYR A 80 7.40 8.85 -1.94
C TYR A 80 6.02 8.20 -2.11
N ILE A 81 4.97 9.00 -2.08
CA ILE A 81 3.58 8.52 -2.17
C ILE A 81 3.03 8.88 -3.55
N ALA A 82 2.46 7.92 -4.26
CA ALA A 82 1.91 8.16 -5.58
C ALA A 82 0.75 9.17 -5.50
N LYS A 83 0.65 10.10 -6.45
CA LYS A 83 -0.42 11.11 -6.52
C LYS A 83 -1.77 10.50 -6.88
N ASP A 84 -1.78 9.27 -7.38
CA ASP A 84 -2.97 8.51 -7.72
C ASP A 84 -2.81 7.03 -7.35
N GLY A 85 -3.90 6.29 -7.41
CA GLY A 85 -3.99 4.87 -7.12
C GLY A 85 -5.18 4.22 -7.83
N LEU A 86 -5.44 2.95 -7.51
CA LEU A 86 -6.56 2.21 -8.06
C LEU A 86 -7.66 2.11 -7.00
N SER A 87 -8.89 2.46 -7.35
CA SER A 87 -10.08 2.16 -6.55
C SER A 87 -10.74 0.89 -7.09
N ARG A 88 -10.81 -0.16 -6.27
CA ARG A 88 -11.34 -1.48 -6.64
C ARG A 88 -12.69 -1.68 -6.01
N PHE A 89 -13.70 -1.90 -6.84
CA PHE A 89 -15.09 -1.99 -6.41
C PHE A 89 -15.54 -3.44 -6.25
N CYS A 90 -16.34 -3.65 -5.21
CA CYS A 90 -17.29 -4.75 -5.15
C CYS A 90 -18.26 -4.69 -6.33
N THR A 91 -18.81 -5.84 -6.74
CA THR A 91 -19.74 -5.92 -7.88
C THR A 91 -21.21 -6.01 -7.46
N GLU A 92 -21.49 -6.07 -6.16
CA GLU A 92 -22.84 -6.02 -5.61
C GLU A 92 -23.06 -4.83 -4.66
N PRO A 93 -24.26 -4.22 -4.64
CA PRO A 93 -24.59 -3.14 -3.70
C PRO A 93 -24.36 -3.53 -2.25
N TYR A 94 -23.63 -2.69 -1.52
CA TYR A 94 -23.28 -2.93 -0.13
C TYR A 94 -24.51 -2.87 0.78
N GLN A 95 -24.60 -3.84 1.69
CA GLN A 95 -25.48 -3.80 2.85
C GLN A 95 -24.65 -4.07 4.10
N GLU A 96 -25.05 -3.50 5.25
CA GLU A 96 -24.34 -3.78 6.50
C GLU A 96 -24.42 -5.28 6.84
N PRO A 97 -23.37 -5.86 7.44
CA PRO A 97 -23.34 -7.29 7.71
C PRO A 97 -24.45 -7.74 8.67
N SER A 98 -25.18 -8.76 8.25
CA SER A 98 -26.24 -9.47 8.98
C SER A 98 -26.05 -10.97 8.77
N PRO A 99 -26.58 -11.84 9.63
CA PRO A 99 -26.51 -13.29 9.43
C PRO A 99 -26.99 -13.76 8.04
N LYS A 100 -27.85 -12.97 7.37
CA LYS A 100 -28.39 -13.28 6.05
C LYS A 100 -27.44 -12.98 4.89
N ASN A 101 -26.43 -12.12 5.06
CA ASN A 101 -25.57 -11.66 3.96
C ASN A 101 -24.07 -11.89 4.19
N LEU A 102 -23.63 -12.46 5.33
CA LEU A 102 -22.20 -12.71 5.59
C LEU A 102 -21.49 -13.53 4.50
N HIS A 103 -22.24 -14.39 3.81
CA HIS A 103 -21.75 -15.25 2.72
C HIS A 103 -21.77 -14.57 1.34
N HIS A 104 -22.37 -13.37 1.21
CA HIS A 104 -22.40 -12.60 -0.04
C HIS A 104 -21.07 -11.86 -0.22
N ILE A 105 -20.05 -12.60 -0.65
CA ILE A 105 -18.68 -12.09 -0.71
C ILE A 105 -18.51 -10.93 -1.71
N PHE A 106 -19.28 -10.88 -2.80
CA PHE A 106 -19.17 -9.85 -3.85
C PHE A 106 -19.62 -8.44 -3.41
N MET A 107 -20.36 -8.31 -2.30
CA MET A 107 -20.64 -7.00 -1.68
C MET A 107 -19.65 -6.65 -0.56
N HIS A 108 -18.93 -7.62 -0.01
CA HIS A 108 -18.11 -7.45 1.19
C HIS A 108 -16.60 -7.42 0.93
N LEU A 109 -16.12 -8.10 -0.12
CA LEU A 109 -14.71 -8.24 -0.47
C LEU A 109 -14.43 -7.52 -1.79
N THR A 110 -13.44 -6.64 -1.79
CA THR A 110 -13.08 -5.77 -2.94
C THR A 110 -11.95 -6.35 -3.80
N ASN A 111 -11.45 -7.53 -3.44
CA ASN A 111 -10.35 -8.19 -4.14
C ASN A 111 -10.71 -8.35 -5.63
N TYR A 112 -9.85 -7.85 -6.51
CA TYR A 112 -10.05 -7.90 -7.95
C TYR A 112 -10.16 -9.34 -8.47
N SER A 113 -9.27 -10.21 -8.01
CA SER A 113 -9.24 -11.66 -8.32
C SER A 113 -10.57 -12.37 -8.01
N LEU A 114 -11.30 -11.90 -7.00
CA LEU A 114 -12.62 -12.42 -6.71
C LEU A 114 -13.66 -11.79 -7.66
N ASN A 115 -13.70 -10.46 -7.70
CA ASN A 115 -14.76 -9.73 -8.37
C ASN A 115 -14.73 -9.88 -9.89
N ILE A 116 -13.57 -10.14 -10.51
CA ILE A 116 -13.46 -10.33 -11.97
C ILE A 116 -14.31 -11.51 -12.47
N HIS A 117 -14.55 -12.52 -11.61
CA HIS A 117 -15.38 -13.68 -11.95
C HIS A 117 -16.88 -13.45 -11.69
N SER A 118 -17.25 -12.26 -11.19
CA SER A 118 -18.65 -11.89 -11.04
C SER A 118 -19.24 -11.50 -12.40
N GLY A 119 -20.43 -12.00 -12.74
CA GLY A 119 -21.16 -11.56 -13.93
C GLY A 119 -21.52 -10.05 -13.94
N ASN A 120 -21.37 -9.38 -12.80
CA ASN A 120 -21.59 -7.93 -12.64
C ASN A 120 -20.30 -7.12 -12.73
N PHE A 121 -19.15 -7.74 -13.03
CA PHE A 121 -17.89 -7.02 -13.20
C PHE A 121 -17.91 -6.21 -14.50
N ILE A 122 -17.64 -4.91 -14.40
CA ILE A 122 -17.65 -4.01 -15.55
C ILE A 122 -16.23 -3.57 -15.84
N HIS A 123 -15.69 -4.06 -16.94
CA HIS A 123 -14.54 -3.45 -17.61
C HIS A 123 -15.01 -2.17 -18.31
N SER A 124 -14.26 -1.09 -18.16
CA SER A 124 -14.62 0.21 -18.74
C SER A 124 -13.43 0.83 -19.44
N ASP A 125 -13.71 1.47 -20.57
CA ASP A 125 -12.75 2.29 -21.32
C ASP A 125 -12.63 3.71 -20.74
N SER A 126 -13.16 3.95 -19.55
CA SER A 126 -13.08 5.22 -18.83
C SER A 126 -12.46 5.04 -17.46
N THR A 127 -11.68 6.03 -17.06
CA THR A 127 -10.94 6.04 -15.80
C THR A 127 -11.83 6.25 -14.58
N SER A 128 -13.09 6.64 -14.80
CA SER A 128 -14.05 7.09 -13.78
C SER A 128 -15.26 6.17 -13.61
N THR A 129 -15.36 5.09 -14.40
CA THR A 129 -16.50 4.16 -14.40
C THR A 129 -16.02 2.70 -14.38
N GLY A 130 -16.95 1.74 -14.29
CA GLY A 130 -16.61 0.32 -14.16
C GLY A 130 -16.25 -0.10 -12.72
N SER A 131 -15.75 -1.32 -12.58
CA SER A 131 -15.41 -1.96 -11.30
C SER A 131 -13.97 -1.67 -10.84
N LYS A 132 -13.19 -0.97 -11.66
CA LYS A 132 -11.86 -0.45 -11.34
C LYS A 132 -11.75 0.97 -11.87
N ARG A 133 -11.37 1.93 -11.03
CA ARG A 133 -11.32 3.36 -11.34
C ARG A 133 -10.04 3.97 -10.81
N THR A 134 -9.61 5.13 -11.31
CA THR A 134 -8.52 5.87 -10.66
C THR A 134 -9.01 6.46 -9.34
N PHE A 135 -8.12 6.60 -8.35
CA PHE A 135 -8.49 7.24 -7.09
C PHE A 135 -8.75 8.74 -7.26
N SER A 136 -8.03 9.40 -8.17
CA SER A 136 -8.29 10.79 -8.58
C SER A 136 -9.73 11.01 -9.05
N SER A 137 -10.33 10.07 -9.81
CA SER A 137 -11.73 10.16 -10.23
C SER A 137 -12.71 10.13 -9.05
N ILE A 138 -12.40 9.35 -8.00
CA ILE A 138 -13.21 9.28 -6.78
C ILE A 138 -13.08 10.58 -6.00
N LEU A 139 -11.86 11.10 -5.84
CA LEU A 139 -11.61 12.38 -5.17
C LEU A 139 -12.33 13.53 -5.88
N TYR A 140 -12.29 13.58 -7.21
CA TYR A 140 -13.03 14.58 -7.99
C TYR A 140 -14.54 14.55 -7.69
N ARG A 141 -15.12 13.34 -7.67
CA ARG A 141 -16.55 13.15 -7.34
C ARG A 141 -16.91 13.49 -5.90
N LEU A 142 -15.98 13.30 -4.96
CA LEU A 142 -16.18 13.73 -3.57
C LEU A 142 -16.08 15.25 -3.44
N SER A 143 -15.10 15.86 -4.11
CA SER A 143 -14.93 17.31 -4.15
C SER A 143 -16.14 18.02 -4.73
N SER A 144 -16.74 17.47 -5.81
CA SER A 144 -17.98 18.01 -6.39
C SER A 144 -19.18 17.94 -5.44
N LYS A 145 -19.09 17.17 -4.34
CA LYS A 145 -20.09 17.10 -3.27
C LYS A 145 -19.71 17.92 -2.02
N GLY A 146 -18.68 18.76 -2.12
CA GLY A 146 -18.23 19.62 -1.02
C GLY A 146 -17.32 18.94 0.00
N VAL A 147 -16.78 17.76 -0.30
CA VAL A 147 -15.79 17.11 0.58
C VAL A 147 -14.44 17.82 0.49
N ASP A 148 -13.82 18.07 1.65
CA ASP A 148 -12.44 18.54 1.73
C ASP A 148 -11.45 17.41 1.38
N ILE A 149 -11.13 17.30 0.10
CA ILE A 149 -10.17 16.32 -0.43
C ILE A 149 -8.75 16.54 0.09
N LYS A 150 -8.37 17.77 0.48
CA LYS A 150 -7.04 18.05 1.05
C LYS A 150 -6.92 17.39 2.42
N LYS A 151 -7.96 17.46 3.24
CA LYS A 151 -8.00 16.76 4.53
C LYS A 151 -7.94 15.24 4.37
N VAL A 152 -8.71 14.68 3.44
CA VAL A 152 -8.69 13.23 3.15
C VAL A 152 -7.28 12.78 2.74
N TRP A 153 -6.63 13.52 1.84
CA TRP A 153 -5.28 13.20 1.38
C TRP A 153 -4.25 13.35 2.51
N SER A 154 -4.35 14.41 3.31
CA SER A 154 -3.53 14.61 4.51
C SER A 154 -3.62 13.43 5.49
N ASP A 155 -4.82 12.88 5.70
CA ASP A 155 -5.02 11.73 6.58
C ASP A 155 -4.43 10.44 6.00
N ILE A 156 -4.57 10.22 4.69
CA ILE A 156 -3.96 9.08 3.98
C ILE A 156 -2.43 9.15 4.07
N ILE A 157 -1.84 10.33 3.84
CA ILE A 157 -0.41 10.56 3.97
C ILE A 157 0.06 10.26 5.40
N SER A 158 -0.66 10.75 6.41
CA SER A 158 -0.33 10.49 7.81
C SER A 158 -0.37 8.99 8.13
N LEU A 159 -1.37 8.26 7.61
CA LEU A 159 -1.47 6.81 7.75
C LEU A 159 -0.24 6.12 7.15
N VAL A 160 0.13 6.44 5.90
CA VAL A 160 1.30 5.85 5.23
C VAL A 160 2.59 6.10 6.01
N ILE A 161 2.84 7.34 6.41
CA ILE A 161 4.06 7.72 7.14
C ILE A 161 4.18 6.94 8.46
N LYS A 162 3.10 6.91 9.25
CA LYS A 162 3.08 6.19 10.54
C LYS A 162 3.35 4.70 10.34
N THR A 163 2.74 4.10 9.32
CA THR A 163 2.99 2.69 8.99
C THR A 163 4.44 2.44 8.59
N VAL A 164 5.03 3.26 7.72
CA VAL A 164 6.44 3.07 7.30
C VAL A 164 7.41 3.31 8.46
N ILE A 165 7.16 4.31 9.31
CA ILE A 165 7.96 4.54 10.52
C ILE A 165 7.93 3.31 11.43
N ALA A 166 6.75 2.70 11.63
CA ALA A 166 6.62 1.48 12.44
C ALA A 166 7.41 0.29 11.86
N LEU A 167 7.51 0.18 10.52
CA LEU A 167 8.29 -0.88 9.85
C LEU A 167 9.80 -0.61 9.83
N THR A 168 10.22 0.65 9.97
CA THR A 168 11.60 1.08 9.72
C THR A 168 12.65 0.40 10.61
N PRO A 169 12.46 0.24 11.94
CA PRO A 169 13.47 -0.38 12.81
C PRO A 169 13.79 -1.82 12.39
N GLU A 170 12.76 -2.62 12.12
CA GLU A 170 12.91 -4.01 11.72
C GLU A 170 13.61 -4.14 10.36
N LEU A 171 13.20 -3.33 9.37
CA LEU A 171 13.84 -3.29 8.06
C LEU A 171 15.32 -2.88 8.15
N LYS A 172 15.68 -1.96 9.06
CA LYS A 172 17.08 -1.57 9.28
C LYS A 172 17.91 -2.72 9.84
N VAL A 173 17.37 -3.49 10.78
CA VAL A 173 18.07 -4.66 11.34
C VAL A 173 18.35 -5.69 10.25
N PHE A 174 17.34 -6.05 9.45
CA PHE A 174 17.53 -6.98 8.32
C PHE A 174 18.51 -6.46 7.26
N TYR A 175 18.40 -5.18 6.90
CA TYR A 175 19.32 -4.58 5.95
C TYR A 175 20.77 -4.64 6.44
N GLN A 176 21.00 -4.33 7.72
CA GLN A 176 22.34 -4.36 8.32
C GLN A 176 22.88 -5.78 8.52
N SER A 177 22.04 -6.77 8.81
CA SER A 177 22.49 -8.16 8.96
C SER A 177 23.00 -8.76 7.65
N ASP A 178 22.44 -8.34 6.52
CA ASP A 178 22.79 -8.86 5.19
C ASP A 178 24.01 -8.15 4.56
N ILE A 179 24.47 -7.04 5.15
CA ILE A 179 25.58 -6.24 4.64
C ILE A 179 26.82 -6.44 5.53
N PRO A 180 27.93 -6.95 4.98
CA PRO A 180 29.18 -7.07 5.74
C PRO A 180 29.66 -5.72 6.29
N ALA A 181 30.10 -5.72 7.55
CA ALA A 181 30.66 -4.54 8.19
C ALA A 181 31.79 -3.92 7.34
N GLY A 182 31.73 -2.60 7.15
CA GLY A 182 32.76 -1.84 6.43
C GLY A 182 32.61 -1.79 4.90
N ARG A 183 31.55 -2.37 4.33
CA ARG A 183 31.20 -2.17 2.90
C ARG A 183 29.92 -1.36 2.77
N PRO A 184 29.85 -0.39 1.83
CA PRO A 184 28.56 0.20 1.49
C PRO A 184 27.70 -0.91 0.86
N GLY A 185 26.60 -1.25 1.51
CA GLY A 185 25.66 -2.23 0.97
C GLY A 185 24.96 -1.75 -0.29
N PRO A 186 24.22 -2.64 -0.98
CA PRO A 186 23.45 -2.26 -2.15
C PRO A 186 22.37 -1.25 -1.77
N THR A 187 22.18 -0.22 -2.59
CA THR A 187 21.03 0.68 -2.41
C THR A 187 19.76 -0.05 -2.83
N CYS A 188 18.92 -0.40 -1.87
CA CYS A 188 17.64 -1.04 -2.11
C CYS A 188 16.52 0.00 -2.15
N PHE A 189 15.49 -0.27 -2.94
CA PHE A 189 14.22 0.45 -2.92
C PHE A 189 13.09 -0.56 -3.08
N GLN A 190 11.90 -0.22 -2.58
CA GLN A 190 10.73 -1.06 -2.70
C GLN A 190 9.51 -0.23 -3.10
N ILE A 191 8.73 -0.71 -4.08
CA ILE A 191 7.39 -0.20 -4.33
C ILE A 191 6.41 -1.06 -3.53
N LEU A 192 5.75 -0.44 -2.57
CA LEU A 192 4.73 -1.05 -1.71
C LEU A 192 3.34 -0.68 -2.23
N GLY A 193 2.39 -1.62 -2.10
CA GLY A 193 0.97 -1.38 -2.35
C GLY A 193 0.21 -1.29 -1.04
N PHE A 194 -0.28 -0.11 -0.68
CA PHE A 194 -1.13 0.10 0.48
C PHE A 194 -2.58 -0.11 0.11
N ASP A 195 -3.28 -0.97 0.85
CA ASP A 195 -4.71 -1.21 0.69
C ASP A 195 -5.43 -0.44 1.79
N ILE A 196 -6.19 0.58 1.39
CA ILE A 196 -6.80 1.55 2.29
C ILE A 196 -8.30 1.55 2.08
N LEU A 197 -9.06 1.48 3.17
CA LEU A 197 -10.51 1.66 3.15
C LEU A 197 -10.85 3.04 3.70
N LEU A 198 -11.68 3.81 2.98
CA LEU A 198 -12.30 5.01 3.54
C LEU A 198 -13.59 4.61 4.26
N MET A 199 -13.74 5.03 5.51
CA MET A 199 -14.99 4.93 6.24
C MET A 199 -16.00 5.97 5.75
N LYS A 200 -17.28 5.83 6.13
CA LYS A 200 -18.36 6.79 5.79
C LYS A 200 -18.04 8.22 6.24
N ASN A 201 -17.30 8.37 7.33
CA ASN A 201 -16.81 9.67 7.85
C ASN A 201 -15.48 10.11 7.22
N LEU A 202 -15.06 9.47 6.12
CA LEU A 202 -13.83 9.74 5.36
C LEU A 202 -12.52 9.44 6.10
N LYS A 203 -12.57 8.82 7.28
CA LYS A 203 -11.36 8.34 7.96
C LYS A 203 -10.73 7.20 7.16
N PRO A 204 -9.43 7.28 6.80
CA PRO A 204 -8.73 6.17 6.16
C PRO A 204 -8.33 5.10 7.18
N ILE A 205 -8.51 3.84 6.81
CA ILE A 205 -8.13 2.67 7.60
C ILE A 205 -7.22 1.78 6.74
N LEU A 206 -6.08 1.39 7.30
CA LEU A 206 -5.15 0.46 6.66
C LEU A 206 -5.73 -0.94 6.72
N LEU A 207 -5.81 -1.61 5.58
CA LEU A 207 -6.23 -3.02 5.50
C LEU A 207 -5.03 -3.96 5.49
N GLU A 208 -4.04 -3.66 4.63
CA GLU A 208 -2.79 -4.42 4.47
C GLU A 208 -1.74 -3.59 3.71
N VAL A 209 -0.48 -4.03 3.79
CA VAL A 209 0.63 -3.53 2.97
C VAL A 209 1.20 -4.68 2.16
N ASN A 210 1.11 -4.55 0.84
CA ASN A 210 1.59 -5.52 -0.12
C ASN A 210 3.03 -5.20 -0.52
N ALA A 211 3.98 -6.09 -0.22
CA ALA A 211 5.37 -5.95 -0.64
C ALA A 211 5.56 -6.14 -2.16
N ASN A 212 4.69 -6.95 -2.80
CA ASN A 212 4.77 -7.27 -4.23
C ASN A 212 3.45 -6.95 -4.93
N PRO A 213 3.05 -5.66 -5.03
CA PRO A 213 1.81 -5.31 -5.70
C PRO A 213 1.90 -5.63 -7.20
N SER A 214 0.83 -6.19 -7.78
CA SER A 214 0.79 -6.51 -9.21
C SER A 214 0.97 -5.25 -10.08
N MET A 215 1.97 -5.31 -10.96
CA MET A 215 2.28 -4.27 -11.95
C MET A 215 1.76 -4.60 -13.37
N ARG A 216 0.96 -5.66 -13.52
CA ARG A 216 0.31 -5.97 -14.82
C ARG A 216 -0.63 -4.84 -15.21
N ILE A 217 -0.57 -4.42 -16.47
CA ILE A 217 -1.46 -3.41 -17.05
C ILE A 217 -2.55 -4.01 -17.93
N GLU A 218 -2.59 -5.34 -18.04
CA GLU A 218 -3.55 -6.08 -18.84
C GLU A 218 -4.51 -6.85 -17.93
N HIS A 219 -5.66 -7.22 -18.50
CA HIS A 219 -6.60 -8.16 -17.91
C HIS A 219 -6.97 -9.22 -18.94
N GLU A 220 -7.35 -10.39 -18.43
CA GLU A 220 -7.81 -11.49 -19.26
C GLU A 220 -9.27 -11.24 -19.65
N GLN A 221 -9.57 -11.32 -20.95
CA GLN A 221 -10.91 -11.19 -21.52
C GLN A 221 -11.23 -12.45 -22.33
N GLU A 222 -12.38 -13.05 -22.06
CA GLU A 222 -12.88 -14.17 -22.85
C GLU A 222 -13.53 -13.65 -24.14
N LEU A 223 -12.96 -14.02 -25.29
CA LEU A 223 -13.49 -13.62 -26.61
C LEU A 223 -14.53 -14.62 -27.11
N SER A 224 -14.34 -15.90 -26.79
CA SER A 224 -15.24 -17.01 -27.09
C SER A 224 -15.01 -18.12 -26.07
N PRO A 225 -15.95 -19.08 -25.90
CA PRO A 225 -15.85 -20.10 -24.85
C PRO A 225 -14.48 -20.80 -24.84
N GLY A 226 -13.71 -20.57 -23.77
CA GLY A 226 -12.37 -21.15 -23.56
C GLY A 226 -11.22 -20.47 -24.31
N VAL A 227 -11.46 -19.34 -24.97
CA VAL A 227 -10.44 -18.53 -25.67
C VAL A 227 -10.31 -17.18 -24.97
N PHE A 228 -9.15 -16.97 -24.37
CA PHE A 228 -8.83 -15.78 -23.60
C PHE A 228 -7.71 -14.97 -24.26
N GLU A 229 -7.83 -13.66 -24.20
CA GLU A 229 -6.81 -12.71 -24.64
C GLU A 229 -6.46 -11.74 -23.50
N ASN A 230 -5.20 -11.31 -23.42
CA ASN A 230 -4.79 -10.25 -22.52
C ASN A 230 -4.99 -8.90 -23.21
N VAL A 231 -5.93 -8.11 -22.69
CA VAL A 231 -6.24 -6.78 -23.21
C VAL A 231 -5.78 -5.69 -22.24
N PRO A 232 -5.24 -4.56 -22.73
CA PRO A 232 -4.84 -3.45 -21.88
C PRO A 232 -5.98 -2.92 -21.01
N SER A 233 -5.66 -2.56 -19.78
CA SER A 233 -6.55 -1.88 -18.84
C SER A 233 -6.11 -0.43 -18.73
N LEU A 234 -6.91 0.49 -19.27
CA LEU A 234 -6.59 1.92 -19.30
C LEU A 234 -6.28 2.49 -17.90
N VAL A 235 -7.05 2.07 -16.89
CA VAL A 235 -6.85 2.50 -15.49
C VAL A 235 -5.53 1.99 -14.93
N ASP A 236 -5.18 0.71 -15.20
CA ASP A 236 -3.92 0.15 -14.73
C ASP A 236 -2.74 0.78 -15.46
N GLU A 237 -2.84 1.03 -16.77
CA GLU A 237 -1.80 1.68 -17.56
C GLU A 237 -1.53 3.12 -17.06
N GLU A 238 -2.58 3.93 -16.92
CA GLU A 238 -2.46 5.33 -16.47
C GLU A 238 -1.73 5.44 -15.14
N VAL A 239 -2.09 4.60 -14.16
CA VAL A 239 -1.51 4.64 -12.82
C VAL A 239 -0.13 3.95 -12.78
N LYS A 240 -0.02 2.71 -13.26
CA LYS A 240 1.17 1.87 -13.03
C LYS A 240 2.35 2.28 -13.89
N VAL A 241 2.11 2.71 -15.14
CA VAL A 241 3.21 3.21 -15.99
C VAL A 241 3.82 4.46 -15.36
N ALA A 242 2.99 5.36 -14.82
CA ALA A 242 3.47 6.55 -14.14
C ALA A 242 4.28 6.22 -12.87
N VAL A 243 3.80 5.28 -12.05
CA VAL A 243 4.50 4.79 -10.85
C VAL A 243 5.88 4.20 -11.20
N ILE A 244 5.95 3.31 -12.19
CA ILE A 244 7.22 2.66 -12.57
C ILE A 244 8.17 3.66 -13.19
N ARG A 245 7.71 4.46 -14.17
CA ARG A 245 8.51 5.48 -14.84
C ARG A 245 9.13 6.45 -13.84
N ASP A 246 8.33 6.97 -12.91
CA ASP A 246 8.80 7.99 -11.98
C ASP A 246 9.63 7.37 -10.85
N THR A 247 9.41 6.11 -10.48
CA THR A 247 10.32 5.35 -9.60
C THR A 247 11.71 5.23 -10.24
N LEU A 248 11.80 4.79 -11.50
CA LEU A 248 13.07 4.67 -12.21
C LEU A 248 13.81 6.01 -12.31
N ARG A 249 13.09 7.11 -12.52
CA ARG A 249 13.65 8.47 -12.51
C ARG A 249 14.17 8.90 -11.14
N LEU A 250 13.49 8.52 -10.06
CA LEU A 250 13.93 8.81 -8.68
C LEU A 250 15.14 7.97 -8.26
N MET A 251 15.28 6.77 -8.84
CA MET A 251 16.40 5.87 -8.60
C MET A 251 17.58 6.08 -9.55
N ASP A 252 17.48 6.99 -10.53
CA ASP A 252 18.54 7.24 -11.52
C ASP A 252 19.86 7.67 -10.85
N PRO A 253 20.91 6.83 -10.89
CA PRO A 253 22.19 7.12 -10.25
C PRO A 253 22.92 8.30 -10.90
N LEU A 254 22.65 8.61 -12.18
CA LEU A 254 23.30 9.72 -12.89
C LEU A 254 22.81 11.08 -12.39
N LYS A 255 21.60 11.14 -11.81
CA LYS A 255 21.06 12.36 -11.22
C LYS A 255 21.84 12.79 -9.97
N LYS A 256 22.19 11.84 -9.09
CA LYS A 256 23.05 12.10 -7.92
C LYS A 256 24.39 12.71 -8.30
N LYS A 257 24.98 12.27 -9.42
CA LYS A 257 26.27 12.80 -9.92
C LYS A 257 26.14 14.24 -10.44
N ARG A 258 25.03 14.60 -11.08
CA ARG A 258 24.79 15.97 -11.56
C ARG A 258 24.55 16.96 -10.41
N GLU A 259 23.83 16.55 -9.37
CA GLU A 259 23.56 17.36 -8.18
C GLU A 259 24.84 17.56 -7.34
N SER A 260 25.68 16.54 -7.20
CA SER A 260 26.98 16.67 -6.51
C SER A 260 27.99 17.53 -7.28
N HIS A 261 28.04 17.43 -8.62
CA HIS A 261 28.89 18.32 -9.42
C HIS A 261 28.41 19.78 -9.39
N GLN A 262 27.10 20.03 -9.34
CA GLN A 262 26.57 21.40 -9.22
C GLN A 262 26.83 22.02 -7.84
N SER A 263 26.74 21.27 -6.73
CA SER A 263 27.05 21.78 -5.39
C SER A 263 28.55 22.10 -5.24
N LEU A 264 29.43 21.26 -5.78
CA LEU A 264 30.88 21.52 -5.84
C LEU A 264 31.23 22.77 -6.67
N SER A 265 30.52 23.00 -7.79
CA SER A 265 30.73 24.20 -8.62
C SER A 265 30.28 25.52 -7.96
N LYS A 266 29.34 25.46 -7.02
CA LYS A 266 28.86 26.63 -6.26
C LYS A 266 29.77 26.96 -5.07
N SER A 267 30.35 25.97 -4.41
CA SER A 267 31.35 26.21 -3.34
C SER A 267 32.68 26.79 -3.87
N GLY A 268 33.02 26.57 -5.14
CA GLY A 268 34.24 27.12 -5.75
C GLY A 268 34.16 28.60 -6.15
N LYS A 269 33.00 29.26 -6.03
CA LYS A 269 32.79 30.65 -6.49
C LYS A 269 32.61 31.68 -5.36
N SER A 270 32.77 31.30 -4.09
CA SER A 270 32.61 32.24 -2.96
C SER A 270 33.89 32.97 -2.54
N PHE A 271 35.05 32.67 -3.13
CA PHE A 271 36.31 33.37 -2.85
C PHE A 271 36.57 34.43 -3.93
N LEU A 272 35.96 35.62 -3.77
CA LEU A 272 36.35 36.94 -4.29
C LEU A 272 35.09 37.81 -4.42
N LYS A 273 34.74 38.53 -3.35
CA LYS A 273 34.13 39.85 -3.44
C LYS A 273 34.27 40.60 -2.12
N THR A 274 34.97 41.71 -2.21
CA THR A 274 35.30 42.71 -1.19
C THR A 274 34.04 43.42 -0.66
N HIS A 275 34.08 43.76 0.63
CA HIS A 275 33.03 44.45 1.38
C HIS A 275 32.77 45.90 0.93
N SER A 276 31.50 46.29 0.85
CA SER A 276 30.99 47.67 1.00
C SER A 276 29.54 47.64 1.55
N PRO A 277 29.10 48.66 2.33
CA PRO A 277 27.92 48.58 3.23
C PRO A 277 26.58 48.93 2.53
N PRO A 278 25.42 48.79 3.22
CA PRO A 278 24.14 48.47 2.58
C PRO A 278 23.31 49.71 2.19
N VAL A 279 22.47 49.54 1.17
CA VAL A 279 21.36 50.46 0.84
C VAL A 279 20.07 49.66 0.65
N THR A 280 18.99 50.26 1.11
CA THR A 280 17.63 49.77 1.38
C THR A 280 16.73 49.56 0.17
N ASP A 281 15.63 48.84 0.44
CA ASP A 281 14.29 48.86 -0.17
C ASP A 281 13.85 47.80 -1.22
N SER A 282 12.93 46.94 -0.72
CA SER A 282 11.71 46.37 -1.35
C SER A 282 11.83 45.11 -2.26
N PRO A 283 10.75 44.30 -2.38
CA PRO A 283 9.93 43.68 -1.34
C PRO A 283 9.93 42.13 -1.44
N LEU A 284 9.63 41.46 -0.32
CA LEU A 284 9.48 40.00 -0.23
C LEU A 284 8.21 39.50 -0.95
N PRO A 285 8.24 38.35 -1.65
CA PRO A 285 7.02 37.69 -2.11
C PRO A 285 6.28 37.02 -0.94
N PRO A 286 4.96 36.78 -1.06
CA PRO A 286 4.08 36.54 0.07
C PRO A 286 4.38 35.20 0.76
N HIS A 287 4.38 35.27 2.08
CA HIS A 287 4.40 34.15 3.00
C HIS A 287 3.34 33.10 2.66
N CYS A 288 3.74 31.83 2.60
CA CYS A 288 2.83 30.70 2.80
C CYS A 288 2.14 30.86 4.16
N PRO A 289 0.80 30.87 4.24
CA PRO A 289 0.14 30.85 5.53
C PRO A 289 0.32 29.47 6.17
N HIS A 290 0.83 29.51 7.39
CA HIS A 290 0.94 28.40 8.33
C HIS A 290 -0.41 27.72 8.59
N GLY A 291 -0.35 26.43 8.94
CA GLY A 291 -1.36 25.84 9.84
C GLY A 291 -2.03 24.54 9.39
N ALA A 292 -1.26 23.51 9.04
CA ALA A 292 -1.69 22.14 9.26
C ALA A 292 -0.49 21.37 9.81
N SER A 293 -0.44 21.21 11.14
CA SER A 293 0.56 20.38 11.80
C SER A 293 0.28 18.91 11.44
N LEU A 294 0.84 18.45 10.31
CA LEU A 294 1.33 17.08 10.25
C LEU A 294 2.46 17.01 11.27
N LEU A 295 2.43 16.01 12.14
CA LEU A 295 3.49 15.58 13.08
C LEU A 295 4.78 16.42 12.98
N ASP A 296 5.12 17.16 14.05
CA ASP A 296 6.30 18.03 14.10
C ASP A 296 7.52 17.35 13.44
N GLY A 297 8.02 17.94 12.35
CA GLY A 297 9.22 17.49 11.64
C GLY A 297 9.01 16.77 10.30
N VAL A 298 7.79 16.63 9.78
CA VAL A 298 7.54 16.02 8.45
C VAL A 298 7.04 17.05 7.44
N CYS A 299 7.81 17.31 6.38
CA CYS A 299 7.44 18.21 5.29
C CYS A 299 7.08 17.41 4.01
N LEU A 300 5.94 17.76 3.40
CA LEU A 300 5.61 17.31 2.05
C LEU A 300 6.29 18.23 1.04
N VAL A 301 7.18 17.67 0.24
CA VAL A 301 7.84 18.40 -0.84
C VAL A 301 7.26 17.91 -2.15
N GLU A 302 6.62 18.83 -2.88
CA GLU A 302 6.20 18.53 -4.24
C GLU A 302 7.44 18.50 -5.13
N PHE A 303 7.72 17.33 -5.72
CA PHE A 303 8.87 17.13 -6.57
C PHE A 303 8.46 17.27 -8.04
N SER A 304 9.43 17.52 -8.93
CA SER A 304 9.21 17.58 -10.40
C SER A 304 8.63 16.28 -11.01
N SER A 305 8.44 15.23 -10.20
CA SER A 305 7.73 14.00 -10.57
C SER A 305 6.24 14.28 -10.74
N ARG A 306 5.66 13.81 -11.85
CA ARG A 306 4.21 13.95 -12.08
C ARG A 306 3.42 12.95 -11.23
N ALA A 307 4.02 11.83 -10.83
CA ALA A 307 3.33 10.74 -10.16
C ALA A 307 3.58 10.62 -8.65
N PHE A 308 4.52 11.32 -8.03
CA PHE A 308 4.81 11.18 -6.58
C PHE A 308 4.86 12.52 -5.82
N PHE A 309 4.49 12.49 -4.53
CA PHE A 309 4.88 13.45 -3.51
C PHE A 309 6.08 12.91 -2.72
N ALA A 310 7.02 13.77 -2.34
CA ALA A 310 8.11 13.38 -1.44
C ALA A 310 7.75 13.72 0.01
N VAL A 311 8.10 12.82 0.93
CA VAL A 311 8.06 13.09 2.37
C VAL A 311 9.50 13.15 2.87
N GLN A 312 9.92 14.29 3.39
CA GLN A 312 11.21 14.43 4.05
C GLN A 312 10.99 14.76 5.53
N GLY A 313 11.57 13.94 6.41
CA GLY A 313 11.62 14.19 7.85
C GLY A 313 12.95 14.84 8.23
N THR A 314 12.93 15.86 9.10
CA THR A 314 14.15 16.56 9.55
C THR A 314 14.61 16.21 10.97
N ASP A 315 13.92 15.34 11.73
CA ASP A 315 14.32 15.04 13.12
C ASP A 315 13.72 13.71 13.63
N PRO A 316 14.54 12.70 14.00
CA PRO A 316 14.07 11.47 14.63
C PRO A 316 14.01 11.66 16.16
N ARG A 317 13.05 12.45 16.67
CA ARG A 317 12.72 12.39 18.10
C ARG A 317 11.61 11.35 18.34
N PRO A 318 11.70 10.56 19.42
CA PRO A 318 10.70 9.54 19.71
C PRO A 318 9.36 10.23 20.01
N LEU A 319 8.45 10.18 19.05
CA LEU A 319 7.05 10.55 19.25
C LEU A 319 6.45 9.53 20.23
N GLY A 320 5.97 10.01 21.38
CA GLY A 320 5.38 9.19 22.43
C GLY A 320 4.36 8.20 21.84
N LEU A 321 4.62 6.91 22.08
CA LEU A 321 3.73 5.82 21.74
C LEU A 321 2.39 6.03 22.48
N ALA A 322 1.33 6.32 21.72
CA ALA A 322 -0.01 6.10 22.23
C ALA A 322 -0.19 4.58 22.35
N GLU A 323 -0.33 4.11 23.59
CA GLU A 323 -0.68 2.74 23.90
C GLU A 323 -1.98 2.34 23.17
N ASN A 324 -1.99 1.13 22.61
CA ASN A 324 -3.05 0.47 21.85
C ASN A 324 -3.05 0.66 20.32
N ALA A 325 -2.04 0.06 19.67
CA ALA A 325 -2.17 -0.43 18.30
C ALA A 325 -1.37 -1.74 18.15
N HIS A 326 -2.00 -2.88 18.45
CA HIS A 326 -1.46 -4.18 18.08
C HIS A 326 -1.69 -4.39 16.58
N LEU A 327 -0.70 -4.04 15.76
CA LEU A 327 -0.66 -4.40 14.34
C LEU A 327 0.19 -5.67 14.22
N TRP A 328 -0.44 -6.78 13.88
CA TRP A 328 0.22 -8.02 13.50
C TRP A 328 0.50 -7.98 12.00
N PHE A 329 1.76 -8.10 11.60
CA PHE A 329 2.17 -8.30 10.20
C PHE A 329 2.66 -9.74 10.05
N THR A 330 2.00 -10.56 9.24
CA THR A 330 2.56 -11.83 8.78
C THR A 330 3.12 -11.65 7.37
N TRP A 331 4.37 -12.06 7.16
CA TRP A 331 5.01 -12.08 5.85
C TRP A 331 4.70 -13.41 5.17
N ALA A 332 4.02 -13.37 4.02
CA ALA A 332 3.91 -14.53 3.15
C ALA A 332 5.25 -14.75 2.42
N ASP A 333 5.88 -15.89 2.67
CA ASP A 333 7.07 -16.37 1.97
C ASP A 333 6.81 -16.49 0.44
N PRO A 334 7.55 -15.75 -0.41
CA PRO A 334 7.40 -15.82 -1.87
C PRO A 334 7.61 -17.22 -2.45
N ALA A 335 8.29 -18.13 -1.74
CA ALA A 335 8.54 -19.49 -2.19
C ALA A 335 7.30 -20.42 -2.14
N ARG A 336 6.18 -19.98 -1.52
CA ARG A 336 4.96 -20.80 -1.39
C ARG A 336 3.85 -20.48 -2.40
N CYS A 337 4.00 -19.45 -3.24
CA CYS A 337 3.12 -19.25 -4.39
C CYS A 337 3.58 -20.17 -5.53
N GLY A 338 3.01 -21.39 -5.57
CA GLY A 338 3.30 -22.42 -6.57
C GLY A 338 2.99 -21.96 -8.00
N LEU A 339 3.97 -21.36 -8.67
CA LEU A 339 4.04 -21.34 -10.12
C LEU A 339 4.41 -22.75 -10.58
N HIS A 340 3.42 -23.51 -11.07
CA HIS A 340 3.65 -24.73 -11.82
C HIS A 340 4.52 -24.43 -13.05
N ARG A 341 5.85 -24.61 -12.92
CA ARG A 341 6.71 -24.86 -14.08
C ARG A 341 6.43 -26.28 -14.55
N ARG A 342 5.72 -26.42 -15.67
CA ARG A 342 5.77 -27.67 -16.45
C ARG A 342 7.19 -27.81 -17.00
N GLY A 343 7.99 -28.67 -16.36
CA GLY A 343 9.28 -29.10 -16.89
C GLY A 343 9.10 -30.27 -17.85
N LEU A 344 9.69 -30.17 -19.04
CA LEU A 344 9.93 -31.29 -19.95
C LEU A 344 10.92 -32.28 -19.31
N PRO A 345 10.85 -33.59 -19.61
CA PRO A 345 11.69 -34.59 -18.97
C PRO A 345 13.05 -34.70 -19.68
N SER A 346 14.13 -34.77 -18.91
CA SER A 346 15.43 -35.26 -19.38
C SER A 346 16.02 -36.19 -18.31
N GLY A 347 16.50 -37.34 -18.78
CA GLY A 347 16.75 -38.54 -17.99
C GLY A 347 17.96 -38.52 -17.05
N GLY A 348 17.89 -39.43 -16.08
CA GLY A 348 18.94 -40.40 -15.75
C GLY A 348 20.20 -39.91 -15.03
N GLY A 349 20.39 -40.37 -13.79
CA GLY A 349 21.70 -40.35 -13.14
C GLY A 349 21.64 -40.53 -11.62
N SER A 350 22.23 -41.60 -11.13
CA SER A 350 22.17 -42.18 -9.79
C SER A 350 23.04 -41.50 -8.72
N GLY A 351 22.52 -41.45 -7.48
CA GLY A 351 23.22 -41.86 -6.25
C GLY A 351 24.16 -40.86 -5.55
N LEU A 352 23.77 -40.43 -4.34
CA LEU A 352 24.52 -40.61 -3.08
C LEU A 352 23.80 -39.92 -1.90
N GLN A 353 23.43 -40.71 -0.90
CA GLN A 353 22.97 -40.26 0.42
C GLN A 353 24.17 -40.03 1.34
N ASN A 354 24.17 -38.95 2.14
CA ASN A 354 24.39 -38.99 3.61
C ASN A 354 24.26 -37.59 4.28
N PRO A 355 24.15 -37.47 5.63
CA PRO A 355 22.98 -36.86 6.25
C PRO A 355 23.26 -35.67 7.20
N SER A 356 22.17 -35.03 7.63
CA SER A 356 21.94 -34.36 8.93
C SER A 356 22.95 -33.30 9.44
N ARG A 357 22.49 -32.04 9.47
CA ARG A 357 22.74 -31.10 10.58
C ARG A 357 21.57 -30.11 10.74
N GLY A 358 20.86 -30.25 11.86
CA GLY A 358 20.36 -29.15 12.69
C GLY A 358 19.21 -28.28 12.20
N GLN A 359 17.99 -28.59 12.66
CA GLN A 359 16.89 -27.64 12.86
C GLN A 359 17.28 -26.48 13.80
N LEU A 360 16.64 -25.34 13.60
CA LEU A 360 16.03 -24.44 14.61
C LEU A 360 15.25 -23.34 13.82
N THR A 361 14.02 -23.60 13.37
CA THR A 361 12.73 -23.23 14.01
C THR A 361 12.67 -21.77 14.50
N ALA A 362 12.08 -20.89 13.67
CA ALA A 362 11.55 -19.60 14.09
C ALA A 362 10.04 -19.76 14.36
N ALA A 363 9.63 -19.43 15.58
CA ALA A 363 8.24 -19.38 16.02
C ALA A 363 7.82 -17.91 16.13
N ALA A 364 6.58 -17.68 15.68
CA ALA A 364 5.98 -16.42 15.24
C ALA A 364 5.62 -15.42 16.36
#